data_AF-A0A537G983-F1
#
_entry.id   AF-A0A537G983-F1
#
_cell.length_a   1.000
_cell.length_b   1.000
_cell.length_c   1.000
_cell.angle_alpha   90.00
_cell.angle_beta   90.00
_cell.angle_gamma   90.00
#
_symmetry.space_group_name_H-M   'P 1'
#
loop_
_entity.id
_entity.type
_entity.pdbx_description
1 polymer ?
#
loop_
_entity_poly.entity_id
_entity_poly.type
_entity_poly.pdbx_seq_one_letter_code
_entity_poly.pdbx_strand_id
1 'polypeptide(L)'
;MIDYAQLLLLGAIAGFTIFLGLPLAILQNVSSRKKGFLNALSIGILLFLVIDVFSHAWNTATCVASSAFAGQAATCIASGAAATKWSVAEAATDLVAVFGGLALGLLGLVAYEAKYMAKAPPIVKARLQNGPETVQLTTAEQARQIQILQEHHPYRLAMMIAIGIGAHNFSEGLAVGQSYASGSVGLALLLIVGFGAHNTTEGFGIAGPLAGLIKRPTARFLAVAGLVGGGPTFIGTVVGSLWTSVFTYVLFLSLAGGAILYVSMLMYNSGRKQTTNQILMIGTFVGLSAGFLTDLIVTLGGA
;
A
#
# COMPACT_ATOMS: atom_id res chain seq x y z
N MET A 1 2.61 8.82 29.86
CA MET A 1 2.81 7.55 29.12
C MET A 1 1.46 7.14 28.57
N ILE A 2 1.38 6.70 27.31
CA ILE A 2 0.12 6.15 26.80
C ILE A 2 -0.05 4.72 27.32
N ASP A 3 -1.28 4.36 27.68
CA ASP A 3 -1.60 2.98 28.03
C ASP A 3 -1.82 2.12 26.77
N TYR A 4 -1.99 0.81 26.96
CA TYR A 4 -2.16 -0.12 25.86
C TYR A 4 -3.43 0.15 25.04
N ALA A 5 -4.53 0.54 25.69
CA ALA A 5 -5.78 0.84 24.99
C ALA A 5 -5.64 2.11 24.12
N GLN A 6 -4.92 3.11 24.61
CA GLN A 6 -4.57 4.32 23.85
C GLN A 6 -3.69 4.01 22.65
N LEU A 7 -2.67 3.14 22.79
CA LEU A 7 -1.86 2.68 21.66
C LEU A 7 -2.75 2.06 20.57
N LEU A 8 -3.62 1.11 20.95
CA LEU A 8 -4.50 0.41 20.02
C LEU A 8 -5.49 1.36 19.33
N LEU A 9 -6.06 2.30 20.08
CA LEU A 9 -6.97 3.30 19.54
C LEU A 9 -6.24 4.22 18.54
N LEU A 10 -5.05 4.69 18.88
CA LEU A 10 -4.27 5.57 18.03
C LEU A 10 -3.77 4.85 16.77
N GLY A 11 -3.32 3.59 16.89
CA GLY A 11 -2.98 2.75 15.74
C GLY A 11 -4.17 2.50 14.81
N ALA A 12 -5.38 2.30 15.37
CA ALA A 12 -6.60 2.22 14.57
C ALA A 12 -6.92 3.54 13.86
N ILE A 13 -6.80 4.68 14.55
CA ILE A 13 -7.02 6.01 13.96
C ILE A 13 -6.03 6.24 12.81
N ALA A 14 -4.75 5.95 13.01
CA ALA A 14 -3.72 6.10 11.99
C ALA A 14 -4.03 5.29 10.72
N GLY A 15 -4.49 4.03 10.86
CA GLY A 15 -4.91 3.22 9.71
C GLY A 15 -6.20 3.74 9.05
N PHE A 16 -7.16 4.22 9.85
CA PHE A 16 -8.47 4.63 9.35
C PHE A 16 -8.52 6.05 8.76
N THR A 17 -7.45 6.84 8.84
CA THR A 17 -7.37 8.09 8.06
C THR A 17 -7.44 7.82 6.55
N ILE A 18 -7.17 6.59 6.09
CA ILE A 18 -7.38 6.17 4.69
C ILE A 18 -8.81 6.43 4.19
N PHE A 19 -9.81 6.37 5.07
CA PHE A 19 -11.19 6.66 4.73
C PHE A 19 -11.40 8.11 4.31
N LEU A 20 -10.54 9.04 4.74
CA LEU A 20 -10.60 10.45 4.34
C LEU A 20 -10.26 10.66 2.87
N GLY A 21 -9.51 9.74 2.26
CA GLY A 21 -9.19 9.77 0.82
C GLY A 21 -10.27 9.17 -0.08
N LEU A 22 -11.09 8.26 0.43
CA LEU A 22 -12.10 7.53 -0.36
C LEU A 22 -13.25 8.36 -0.96
N PRO A 23 -13.69 9.51 -0.39
CA PRO A 23 -14.69 10.37 -1.00
C PRO A 23 -14.34 10.82 -2.42
N LEU A 24 -13.05 10.84 -2.79
CA LEU A 24 -12.60 11.11 -4.16
C LEU A 24 -13.22 10.16 -5.19
N ALA A 25 -13.54 8.92 -4.79
CA ALA A 25 -14.17 7.90 -5.64
C ALA A 25 -15.61 8.27 -6.04
N ILE A 26 -16.25 9.20 -5.32
CA ILE A 26 -17.63 9.61 -5.54
C ILE A 26 -17.72 10.72 -6.61
N LEU A 27 -16.60 11.35 -6.97
CA LEU A 27 -16.56 12.38 -8.01
C LEU A 27 -17.07 11.83 -9.34
N GLN A 28 -18.04 12.53 -9.92
CA GLN A 28 -18.60 12.22 -11.24
C GLN A 28 -18.12 13.24 -12.28
N ASN A 29 -18.23 12.91 -13.56
CA ASN A 29 -17.92 13.81 -14.69
C ASN A 29 -16.48 14.37 -14.67
N VAL A 30 -15.53 13.60 -14.14
CA VAL A 30 -14.10 13.95 -14.15
C VAL A 30 -13.52 13.66 -15.54
N SER A 31 -12.82 14.63 -16.14
CA SER A 31 -12.18 14.43 -17.44
C SER A 31 -11.05 13.38 -17.37
N SER A 32 -10.79 12.67 -18.45
CA SER A 32 -9.74 11.63 -18.50
C SER A 32 -8.36 12.15 -18.11
N ARG A 33 -8.05 13.42 -18.43
CA ARG A 33 -6.82 14.10 -18.00
C ARG A 33 -6.74 14.23 -16.48
N LYS A 34 -7.81 14.67 -15.83
CA LYS A 34 -7.88 14.82 -14.36
C LYS A 34 -7.81 13.46 -13.66
N LYS A 35 -8.51 12.44 -14.17
CA LYS A 35 -8.41 11.07 -13.66
C LYS A 35 -6.98 10.53 -13.75
N GLY A 36 -6.36 10.67 -14.91
CA GLY A 36 -4.99 10.24 -15.14
C GLY A 36 -3.98 10.99 -14.27
N PHE A 37 -4.19 12.29 -14.04
CA PHE A 37 -3.35 13.07 -13.13
C PHE A 37 -3.48 12.61 -11.67
N LEU A 38 -4.70 12.40 -11.17
CA LEU A 38 -4.94 11.93 -9.79
C LEU A 38 -4.37 10.52 -9.56
N ASN A 39 -4.52 9.63 -10.55
CA ASN A 39 -3.88 8.32 -10.54
C ASN A 39 -2.36 8.43 -10.55
N ALA A 40 -1.79 9.34 -11.35
CA ALA A 40 -0.35 9.56 -11.42
C ALA A 40 0.23 10.16 -10.13
N LEU A 41 -0.48 11.09 -9.51
CA LEU A 41 -0.14 11.63 -8.19
C LEU A 41 -0.09 10.50 -7.16
N SER A 42 -1.08 9.60 -7.17
CA SER A 42 -1.08 8.43 -6.30
C SER A 42 0.11 7.49 -6.59
N ILE A 43 0.46 7.24 -7.86
CA ILE A 43 1.67 6.48 -8.21
C ILE A 43 2.92 7.13 -7.62
N GLY A 44 3.06 8.46 -7.72
CA GLY A 44 4.20 9.18 -7.17
C GLY A 44 4.37 8.96 -5.66
N ILE A 45 3.27 9.04 -4.92
CA ILE A 45 3.25 8.76 -3.47
C ILE A 45 3.64 7.31 -3.19
N LEU A 46 3.05 6.34 -3.91
CA LEU A 46 3.41 4.93 -3.76
C LEU A 46 4.90 4.66 -4.06
N LEU A 47 5.49 5.35 -5.03
CA LEU A 47 6.92 5.23 -5.32
C LEU A 47 7.79 5.79 -4.19
N PHE A 48 7.38 6.90 -3.58
CA PHE A 48 8.02 7.38 -2.34
C PHE A 48 7.98 6.28 -1.27
N LEU A 49 6.82 5.66 -1.04
CA LEU A 49 6.68 4.61 -0.02
C LEU A 49 7.55 3.39 -0.30
N VAL A 50 7.72 2.99 -1.57
CA VAL A 50 8.67 1.93 -1.94
C VAL A 50 10.09 2.30 -1.53
N ILE A 51 10.51 3.53 -1.81
CA ILE A 51 11.85 4.02 -1.45
C ILE A 51 12.01 3.99 0.07
N ASP A 52 11.04 4.53 0.80
CA ASP A 52 11.07 4.63 2.25
C ASP A 52 11.17 3.25 2.95
N VAL A 53 10.20 2.36 2.70
CA VAL A 53 10.18 1.04 3.36
C VAL A 53 11.38 0.18 3.00
N PHE A 54 11.83 0.26 1.75
CA PHE A 54 12.99 -0.51 1.32
C PHE A 54 14.27 0.06 1.92
N SER A 55 14.37 1.39 2.07
CA SER A 55 15.52 2.03 2.73
C SER A 55 15.57 1.64 4.20
N HIS A 56 14.43 1.63 4.91
CA HIS A 56 14.37 1.14 6.29
C HIS A 56 14.75 -0.34 6.41
N ALA A 57 14.22 -1.21 5.54
CA ALA A 57 14.59 -2.63 5.53
C ALA A 57 16.09 -2.84 5.25
N TRP A 58 16.61 -2.16 4.22
CA TRP A 58 18.00 -2.27 3.80
C TRP A 58 18.98 -1.72 4.84
N ASN A 59 18.70 -0.56 5.42
CA ASN A 59 19.53 0.05 6.45
C ASN A 59 19.57 -0.82 7.71
N THR A 60 18.43 -1.40 8.10
CA THR A 60 18.33 -2.34 9.22
C THR A 60 19.20 -3.57 8.98
N ALA A 61 19.03 -4.24 7.83
CA ALA A 61 19.81 -5.42 7.46
C ALA A 61 21.32 -5.11 7.34
N THR A 62 21.67 -3.94 6.80
CA THR A 62 23.07 -3.48 6.67
C THR A 62 23.70 -3.22 8.03
N CYS A 63 22.96 -2.66 8.99
CA CYS A 63 23.44 -2.50 10.35
C CYS A 63 23.74 -3.85 11.01
N VAL A 64 22.84 -4.83 10.90
CA VAL A 64 23.04 -6.19 11.43
C VAL A 64 24.26 -6.85 10.77
N ALA A 65 24.39 -6.76 9.45
CA ALA A 65 25.54 -7.32 8.73
C ALA A 65 26.86 -6.65 9.11
N SER A 66 26.87 -5.32 9.22
CA SER A 66 28.08 -4.54 9.56
C SER A 66 28.54 -4.81 10.99
N SER A 67 27.60 -4.90 11.94
CA SER A 67 27.90 -5.21 13.34
C SER A 67 28.37 -6.65 13.54
N ALA A 68 27.78 -7.61 12.82
CA ALA A 68 28.23 -9.00 12.79
C ALA A 68 29.66 -9.12 12.21
N PHE A 69 29.96 -8.39 11.14
CA PHE A 69 31.29 -8.36 10.54
C PHE A 69 32.33 -7.70 11.46
N ALA A 70 31.99 -6.57 12.08
CA ALA A 70 32.87 -5.84 12.98
C ALA A 70 33.04 -6.52 14.36
N GLY A 71 32.16 -7.46 14.72
CA GLY A 71 32.13 -8.07 16.05
C GLY A 71 31.71 -7.10 17.16
N GLN A 72 31.03 -6.01 16.80
CA GLN A 72 30.63 -4.91 17.69
C GLN A 72 29.14 -4.96 17.98
N ALA A 73 28.75 -4.49 19.17
CA ALA A 73 27.34 -4.38 19.50
C ALA A 73 26.72 -3.16 18.80
N ALA A 74 25.52 -3.30 18.25
CA ALA A 74 24.80 -2.21 17.60
C ALA A 74 23.29 -2.30 17.83
N THR A 75 22.62 -1.15 17.85
CA THR A 75 21.15 -1.04 17.83
C THR A 75 20.72 -0.80 16.39
N CYS A 76 20.18 -1.84 15.74
CA CYS A 76 19.88 -1.82 14.30
C CYS A 76 18.42 -1.57 13.94
N ILE A 77 17.54 -1.47 14.94
CA ILE A 77 16.15 -1.08 14.77
C ILE A 77 15.86 0.13 15.67
N ALA A 78 15.11 1.10 15.15
CA ALA A 78 14.73 2.30 15.89
C ALA A 78 13.85 2.01 17.13
N SER A 79 13.32 0.78 17.24
CA SER A 79 12.44 0.32 18.32
C SER A 79 13.19 0.07 19.63
N GLY A 80 13.95 1.04 20.16
CA GLY A 80 14.50 1.01 21.53
C GLY A 80 15.31 -0.23 21.93
N ALA A 81 15.75 -1.04 20.97
CA ALA A 81 16.41 -2.29 21.25
C ALA A 81 17.80 -2.02 21.84
N ALA A 82 18.14 -2.72 22.92
CA ALA A 82 19.48 -2.65 23.48
C ALA A 82 20.52 -3.03 22.41
N ALA A 83 21.70 -2.42 22.45
CA ALA A 83 22.78 -2.77 21.56
C ALA A 83 23.16 -4.24 21.75
N THR A 84 23.07 -5.03 20.69
CA THR A 84 23.35 -6.48 20.69
C THR A 84 24.52 -6.79 19.77
N LYS A 85 25.29 -7.81 20.12
CA LYS A 85 26.27 -8.40 19.19
C LYS A 85 25.53 -9.35 18.27
N TRP A 86 25.48 -8.99 17.00
CA TRP A 86 24.81 -9.77 15.97
C TRP A 86 25.73 -10.85 15.41
N SER A 87 25.17 -12.00 15.08
CA SER A 87 25.88 -13.11 14.46
C SER A 87 25.80 -13.03 12.92
N VAL A 88 26.74 -13.70 12.25
CA VAL A 88 26.71 -13.85 10.78
C VAL A 88 25.46 -14.60 10.32
N ALA A 89 24.94 -15.51 11.16
CA ALA A 89 23.70 -16.23 10.87
C ALA A 89 22.49 -15.28 10.84
N GLU A 90 22.37 -14.38 11.82
CA GLU A 90 21.30 -13.38 11.87
C GLU A 90 21.36 -12.42 10.68
N ALA A 91 22.57 -11.93 10.34
CA ALA A 91 22.78 -11.11 9.15
C ALA A 91 22.35 -11.82 7.86
N ALA A 92 22.69 -13.11 7.71
CA ALA A 92 22.28 -13.90 6.56
C ALA A 92 20.76 -14.10 6.52
N THR A 93 20.11 -14.37 7.66
CA THR A 93 18.64 -14.51 7.71
C THR A 93 17.92 -13.21 7.41
N ASP A 94 18.46 -12.06 7.83
CA ASP A 94 17.86 -10.75 7.52
C ASP A 94 18.01 -10.41 6.03
N LEU A 95 19.12 -10.75 5.39
CA LEU A 95 19.24 -10.63 3.93
C LEU A 95 18.25 -11.53 3.19
N VAL A 96 18.02 -12.76 3.69
CA VAL A 96 16.95 -13.62 3.17
C VAL A 96 15.57 -12.99 3.41
N ALA A 97 15.36 -12.32 4.54
CA ALA A 97 14.12 -11.59 4.82
C ALA A 97 13.90 -10.42 3.84
N VAL A 98 14.96 -9.67 3.49
CA VAL A 98 14.89 -8.57 2.51
C VAL A 98 14.41 -9.10 1.16
N PHE A 99 15.16 -10.02 0.56
CA PHE A 99 14.84 -10.48 -0.80
C PHE A 99 13.63 -11.42 -0.83
N GLY A 100 13.46 -12.24 0.20
CA GLY A 100 12.32 -13.12 0.38
C GLY A 100 11.03 -12.34 0.58
N GLY A 101 11.03 -11.33 1.46
CA GLY A 101 9.90 -10.43 1.65
C GLY A 101 9.53 -9.71 0.36
N LEU A 102 10.51 -9.07 -0.31
CA LEU A 102 10.30 -8.40 -1.60
C LEU A 102 9.67 -9.34 -2.65
N ALA A 103 10.19 -10.56 -2.76
CA ALA A 103 9.65 -11.57 -3.66
C ALA A 103 8.23 -12.01 -3.29
N LEU A 104 7.94 -12.21 -1.99
CA LEU A 104 6.61 -12.57 -1.51
C LEU A 104 5.59 -11.47 -1.81
N GLY A 105 5.94 -10.20 -1.60
CA GLY A 105 5.07 -9.07 -1.91
C GLY A 105 4.80 -8.94 -3.41
N LEU A 106 5.87 -8.94 -4.22
CA LEU A 106 5.78 -8.75 -5.67
C LEU A 106 5.17 -9.96 -6.38
N LEU A 107 5.80 -11.13 -6.25
CA LEU A 107 5.39 -12.35 -6.95
C LEU A 107 4.12 -12.95 -6.36
N GLY A 108 3.86 -12.74 -5.06
CA GLY A 108 2.61 -13.14 -4.42
C GLY A 108 1.41 -12.41 -5.02
N LEU A 109 1.51 -11.09 -5.25
CA LEU A 109 0.44 -10.34 -5.91
C LEU A 109 0.29 -10.69 -7.39
N VAL A 110 1.39 -10.98 -8.10
CA VAL A 110 1.32 -11.52 -9.48
C VAL A 110 0.55 -12.84 -9.51
N ALA A 111 0.86 -13.77 -8.60
CA ALA A 111 0.19 -15.07 -8.51
C ALA A 111 -1.29 -14.90 -8.11
N TYR A 112 -1.59 -14.00 -7.19
CA TYR A 112 -2.95 -13.66 -6.79
C TYR A 112 -3.76 -13.09 -7.96
N GLU A 113 -3.17 -12.16 -8.71
CA GLU A 113 -3.77 -11.58 -9.91
C GLU A 113 -4.08 -12.68 -10.94
N ALA A 114 -3.11 -13.53 -11.25
CA ALA A 114 -3.27 -14.60 -12.23
C ALA A 114 -4.36 -15.61 -11.83
N LYS A 115 -4.41 -15.99 -10.55
CA LYS A 115 -5.30 -17.05 -10.07
C LYS A 115 -6.75 -16.59 -9.88
N TYR A 116 -6.94 -15.45 -9.23
CA TYR A 116 -8.26 -15.01 -8.79
C TYR A 116 -8.87 -13.94 -9.68
N MET A 117 -8.07 -13.38 -10.57
CA MET A 117 -8.34 -12.06 -11.07
C MET A 117 -8.26 -12.04 -12.61
N ALA A 118 -7.32 -12.73 -13.25
CA ALA A 118 -7.20 -12.84 -14.72
C ALA A 118 -8.31 -13.66 -15.43
N LYS A 119 -9.32 -14.16 -14.71
CA LYS A 119 -10.42 -14.93 -15.34
C LYS A 119 -11.45 -13.98 -15.95
N ALA A 120 -11.69 -14.12 -17.26
CA ALA A 120 -12.76 -13.41 -17.95
C ALA A 120 -14.11 -13.64 -17.24
N PRO A 121 -14.98 -12.61 -17.13
CA PRO A 121 -16.29 -12.76 -16.52
C PRO A 121 -17.07 -13.92 -17.14
N PRO A 122 -17.90 -14.67 -16.37
CA PRO A 122 -18.68 -15.79 -16.89
C PRO A 122 -19.52 -15.42 -18.12
N ILE A 123 -20.01 -14.18 -18.18
CA ILE A 123 -20.75 -13.62 -19.33
C ILE A 123 -19.89 -13.56 -20.60
N VAL A 124 -18.61 -13.16 -20.48
CA VAL A 124 -17.69 -13.12 -21.63
C VAL A 124 -17.33 -14.54 -22.07
N LYS A 125 -17.10 -15.45 -21.12
CA LYS A 125 -16.88 -16.87 -21.44
C LYS A 125 -18.09 -17.53 -22.08
N ALA A 126 -19.29 -17.34 -21.54
CA ALA A 126 -20.52 -17.89 -22.09
C ALA A 126 -20.79 -17.37 -23.51
N ARG A 127 -20.49 -16.09 -23.80
CA ARG A 127 -20.64 -15.52 -25.15
C ARG A 127 -19.59 -16.02 -26.14
N LEU A 128 -18.35 -16.27 -25.68
CA LEU A 128 -17.30 -16.89 -26.48
C LEU A 128 -17.57 -18.39 -26.73
N GLN A 129 -18.25 -19.06 -25.81
CA GLN A 129 -18.57 -20.49 -25.88
C GLN A 129 -19.87 -20.80 -26.63
N ASN A 130 -20.89 -19.94 -26.52
CA ASN A 130 -22.23 -20.19 -27.10
C ASN A 130 -22.37 -19.74 -28.56
N GLY A 131 -21.33 -19.19 -29.19
CA GLY A 131 -21.40 -18.70 -30.57
C GLY A 131 -22.39 -17.54 -30.76
N PRO A 132 -22.48 -16.97 -31.98
CA PRO A 132 -23.28 -15.78 -32.27
C PRO A 132 -24.79 -16.07 -32.41
N GLU A 133 -25.40 -16.82 -31.49
CA GLU A 133 -26.87 -16.96 -31.45
C GLU A 133 -27.53 -15.69 -30.88
N THR A 134 -27.71 -14.73 -31.78
CA THR A 134 -28.89 -13.88 -32.02
C THR A 134 -29.82 -13.49 -30.86
N VAL A 135 -29.27 -12.93 -29.78
CA VAL A 135 -29.95 -11.77 -29.17
C VAL A 135 -29.40 -10.53 -29.85
N GLN A 136 -30.16 -9.96 -30.81
CA GLN A 136 -29.86 -8.65 -31.40
C GLN A 136 -30.06 -7.57 -30.33
N LEU A 137 -29.08 -7.42 -29.45
CA LEU A 137 -28.97 -6.25 -28.58
C LEU A 137 -28.80 -5.03 -29.48
N THR A 138 -29.58 -3.98 -29.22
CA THR A 138 -29.41 -2.69 -29.89
C THR A 138 -27.98 -2.18 -29.70
N THR A 139 -27.49 -1.35 -30.62
CA THR A 139 -26.15 -0.74 -30.51
C THR A 139 -25.95 -0.02 -29.16
N ALA A 140 -27.02 0.55 -28.61
CA ALA A 140 -27.04 1.17 -27.29
C ALA A 140 -26.90 0.16 -26.14
N GLU A 141 -27.57 -0.99 -26.21
CA GLU A 141 -27.46 -2.06 -25.22
C GLU A 141 -26.10 -2.78 -25.28
N GLN A 142 -25.56 -2.99 -26.48
CA GLN A 142 -24.20 -3.51 -26.67
C GLN A 142 -23.15 -2.56 -26.11
N ALA A 143 -23.27 -1.26 -26.42
CA ALA A 143 -22.40 -0.24 -25.85
C ALA A 143 -22.50 -0.22 -24.32
N ARG A 144 -23.71 -0.28 -23.75
CA ARG A 144 -23.94 -0.33 -22.31
C ARG A 144 -23.35 -1.59 -21.67
N GLN A 145 -23.47 -2.76 -22.29
CA GLN A 145 -22.88 -4.01 -21.79
C GLN A 145 -21.35 -3.99 -21.84
N ILE A 146 -20.75 -3.52 -22.94
CA ILE A 146 -19.31 -3.36 -23.06
C ILE A 146 -18.81 -2.39 -21.98
N GLN A 147 -19.55 -1.31 -21.74
CA GLN A 147 -19.23 -0.33 -20.72
C GLN A 147 -19.31 -0.94 -19.30
N ILE A 148 -20.34 -1.74 -18.99
CA ILE A 148 -20.45 -2.46 -17.70
C ILE A 148 -19.30 -3.49 -17.53
N LEU A 149 -18.94 -4.21 -18.59
CA LEU A 149 -17.80 -5.13 -18.59
C LEU A 149 -16.47 -4.39 -18.36
N GLN A 150 -16.34 -3.19 -18.92
CA GLN A 150 -15.21 -2.30 -18.67
C GLN A 150 -15.21 -1.72 -17.24
N GLU A 151 -16.38 -1.50 -16.61
CA GLU A 151 -16.51 -1.03 -15.23
C GLU A 151 -16.06 -2.07 -14.18
N HIS A 152 -16.06 -3.37 -14.47
CA HIS A 152 -15.52 -4.38 -13.56
C HIS A 152 -14.00 -4.25 -13.31
N HIS A 153 -13.26 -3.70 -14.28
CA HIS A 153 -11.80 -3.56 -14.20
C HIS A 153 -11.35 -2.50 -13.16
N PRO A 154 -12.00 -1.33 -13.05
CA PRO A 154 -11.82 -0.36 -11.96
C PRO A 154 -11.97 -0.90 -10.55
N TYR A 155 -13.04 -1.65 -10.23
CA TYR A 155 -13.26 -2.19 -8.87
C TYR A 155 -12.19 -3.23 -8.51
N ARG A 156 -11.83 -4.06 -9.48
CA ARG A 156 -10.75 -5.04 -9.32
C ARG A 156 -9.41 -4.35 -9.06
N LEU A 157 -9.10 -3.32 -9.85
CA LEU A 157 -7.89 -2.52 -9.68
C LEU A 157 -7.86 -1.82 -8.31
N ALA A 158 -8.96 -1.19 -7.90
CA ALA A 158 -9.07 -0.55 -6.59
C ALA A 158 -8.88 -1.54 -5.43
N MET A 159 -9.40 -2.77 -5.55
CA MET A 159 -9.17 -3.81 -4.54
C MET A 159 -7.72 -4.32 -4.52
N MET A 160 -7.06 -4.48 -5.68
CA MET A 160 -5.64 -4.81 -5.71
C MET A 160 -4.77 -3.72 -5.07
N ILE A 161 -5.12 -2.45 -5.32
CA ILE A 161 -4.47 -1.32 -4.68
C ILE A 161 -4.69 -1.37 -3.17
N ALA A 162 -5.93 -1.59 -2.70
CA ALA A 162 -6.23 -1.73 -1.29
C ALA A 162 -5.48 -2.88 -0.62
N ILE A 163 -5.30 -4.03 -1.29
CA ILE A 163 -4.54 -5.17 -0.76
C ILE A 163 -3.05 -4.83 -0.66
N GLY A 164 -2.45 -4.21 -1.68
CA GLY A 164 -1.04 -3.83 -1.65
C GLY A 164 -0.75 -2.76 -0.59
N ILE A 165 -1.62 -1.76 -0.48
CA ILE A 165 -1.58 -0.75 0.59
C ILE A 165 -1.80 -1.40 1.96
N GLY A 166 -2.73 -2.35 2.08
CA GLY A 166 -2.95 -3.09 3.33
C GLY A 166 -1.71 -3.84 3.81
N ALA A 167 -0.92 -4.42 2.91
CA ALA A 167 0.35 -5.06 3.25
C ALA A 167 1.38 -4.05 3.78
N HIS A 168 1.40 -2.83 3.25
CA HIS A 168 2.21 -1.73 3.74
C HIS A 168 1.77 -1.25 5.12
N ASN A 169 0.47 -1.01 5.28
CA ASN A 169 -0.13 -0.53 6.52
C ASN A 169 0.03 -1.54 7.65
N PHE A 170 0.10 -2.85 7.34
CA PHE A 170 0.51 -3.84 8.33
C PHE A 170 1.93 -3.59 8.87
N SER A 171 2.90 -3.28 8.00
CA SER A 171 4.29 -3.03 8.41
C SER A 171 4.43 -1.74 9.25
N GLU A 172 3.64 -0.71 8.96
CA GLU A 172 3.52 0.50 9.79
C GLU A 172 3.00 0.18 11.18
N GLY A 173 1.88 -0.56 11.23
CA GLY A 173 1.29 -1.00 12.48
C GLY A 173 2.30 -1.78 13.32
N LEU A 174 3.01 -2.72 12.68
CA LEU A 174 4.06 -3.50 13.31
C LEU A 174 5.16 -2.61 13.91
N ALA A 175 5.60 -1.57 13.19
CA ALA A 175 6.60 -0.60 13.66
C ALA A 175 6.13 0.19 14.88
N VAL A 176 4.88 0.66 14.88
CA VAL A 176 4.24 1.33 16.03
C VAL A 176 4.20 0.39 17.24
N GLY A 177 3.76 -0.85 17.02
CA GLY A 177 3.66 -1.86 18.08
C GLY A 177 5.03 -2.19 18.68
N GLN A 178 6.04 -2.43 17.84
CA GLN A 178 7.39 -2.77 18.32
C GLN A 178 8.05 -1.59 19.06
N SER A 179 7.81 -0.35 18.61
CA SER A 179 8.23 0.86 19.33
C SER A 179 7.58 0.97 20.71
N TYR A 180 6.32 0.54 20.86
CA TYR A 180 5.69 0.48 22.17
C TYR A 180 6.28 -0.65 23.04
N ALA A 181 6.42 -1.86 22.48
CA ALA A 181 6.94 -3.04 23.19
C ALA A 181 8.37 -2.83 23.71
N SER A 182 9.16 -1.97 23.04
CA SER A 182 10.51 -1.60 23.46
C SER A 182 10.57 -0.46 24.49
N GLY A 183 9.42 0.09 24.89
CA GLY A 183 9.35 1.26 25.76
C GLY A 183 9.60 2.62 25.07
N SER A 184 9.77 2.64 23.75
CA SER A 184 9.99 3.85 22.93
C SER A 184 8.66 4.54 22.60
N VAL A 185 7.89 4.90 23.63
CA VAL A 185 6.54 5.47 23.48
C VAL A 185 6.51 6.75 22.66
N GLY A 186 7.54 7.60 22.79
CA GLY A 186 7.67 8.81 21.97
C GLY A 186 7.72 8.49 20.48
N LEU A 187 8.55 7.53 20.09
CA LEU A 187 8.66 7.06 18.71
C LEU A 187 7.34 6.42 18.22
N ALA A 188 6.66 5.64 19.07
CA ALA A 188 5.37 5.04 18.69
C ALA A 188 4.32 6.12 18.35
N LEU A 189 4.19 7.16 19.17
CA LEU A 189 3.26 8.27 18.94
C LEU A 189 3.55 9.06 17.67
N LEU A 190 4.84 9.20 17.41
CA LEU A 190 5.36 9.96 16.31
C LEU A 190 5.14 9.27 14.97
N LEU A 191 5.40 7.95 14.94
CA LEU A 191 5.03 7.07 13.84
C LEU A 191 3.50 7.10 13.61
N ILE A 192 2.69 7.03 14.66
CA ILE A 192 1.21 7.14 14.54
C ILE A 192 0.78 8.43 13.83
N VAL A 193 1.37 9.58 14.20
CA VAL A 193 1.02 10.87 13.59
C VAL A 193 1.50 10.93 12.14
N GLY A 194 2.73 10.50 11.88
CA GLY A 194 3.28 10.39 10.54
C GLY A 194 2.39 9.52 9.66
N PHE A 195 2.18 8.27 10.06
CA PHE A 195 1.37 7.27 9.35
C PHE A 195 -0.07 7.73 9.11
N GLY A 196 -0.71 8.30 10.13
CA GLY A 196 -2.05 8.88 9.98
C GLY A 196 -2.12 9.98 8.91
N ALA A 197 -1.08 10.82 8.78
CA ALA A 197 -1.04 11.89 7.80
C ALA A 197 -0.98 11.37 6.35
N HIS A 198 -0.09 10.41 6.05
CA HIS A 198 0.02 9.91 4.67
C HIS A 198 -1.02 8.85 4.30
N ASN A 199 -1.59 8.10 5.25
CA ASN A 199 -2.69 7.15 4.99
C ASN A 199 -3.91 7.81 4.35
N THR A 200 -4.17 9.09 4.64
CA THR A 200 -5.19 9.88 3.91
C THR A 200 -4.94 9.88 2.40
N THR A 201 -3.68 10.02 1.98
CA THR A 201 -3.30 10.10 0.58
C THR A 201 -3.32 8.74 -0.12
N GLU A 202 -3.13 7.65 0.62
CA GLU A 202 -3.29 6.29 0.12
C GLU A 202 -4.74 5.97 -0.29
N GLY A 203 -5.70 6.56 0.44
CA GLY A 203 -7.12 6.50 0.09
C GLY A 203 -7.39 7.10 -1.30
N PHE A 204 -6.61 8.09 -1.74
CA PHE A 204 -6.68 8.60 -3.12
C PHE A 204 -6.22 7.56 -4.14
N GLY A 205 -5.22 6.73 -3.80
CA GLY A 205 -4.78 5.62 -4.63
C GLY A 205 -5.89 4.60 -4.89
N ILE A 206 -6.61 4.20 -3.84
CA ILE A 206 -7.77 3.29 -3.94
C ILE A 206 -8.90 3.94 -4.75
N ALA A 207 -9.16 5.24 -4.51
CA ALA A 207 -10.24 5.98 -5.16
C ALA A 207 -9.97 6.31 -6.64
N GLY A 208 -8.71 6.44 -7.05
CA GLY A 208 -8.30 6.89 -8.39
C GLY A 208 -8.97 6.12 -9.54
N PRO A 209 -8.90 4.78 -9.57
CA PRO A 209 -9.57 3.96 -10.60
C PRO A 209 -11.10 4.11 -10.61
N LEU A 210 -11.70 4.43 -9.48
CA LEU A 210 -13.16 4.51 -9.29
C LEU A 210 -13.72 5.90 -9.64
N ALA A 211 -12.86 6.92 -9.68
CA ALA A 211 -13.28 8.28 -9.93
C ALA A 211 -13.87 8.45 -11.35
N GLY A 212 -15.04 9.09 -11.40
CA GLY A 212 -15.77 9.38 -12.64
C GLY A 212 -16.33 8.16 -13.36
N LEU A 213 -16.58 7.05 -12.65
CA LEU A 213 -17.47 6.00 -13.15
C LEU A 213 -18.88 6.55 -13.37
N ILE A 214 -19.64 5.94 -14.29
CA ILE A 214 -21.02 6.36 -14.58
C ILE A 214 -21.87 6.10 -13.33
N LYS A 215 -21.74 4.89 -12.78
CA LYS A 215 -22.33 4.55 -11.49
C LYS A 215 -21.33 4.80 -10.37
N ARG A 216 -21.80 5.50 -9.33
CA ARG A 216 -21.00 5.72 -8.12
C ARG A 216 -20.67 4.38 -7.46
N PRO A 217 -19.45 4.21 -6.92
CA PRO A 217 -19.13 3.08 -6.07
C PRO A 217 -20.08 2.98 -4.89
N THR A 218 -20.45 1.76 -4.53
CA THR A 218 -21.30 1.54 -3.36
C THR A 218 -20.53 1.85 -2.08
N ALA A 219 -21.23 2.41 -1.08
CA ALA A 219 -20.63 2.67 0.24
C ALA A 219 -20.05 1.38 0.85
N ARG A 220 -20.71 0.24 0.64
CA ARG A 220 -20.21 -1.08 1.06
C ARG A 220 -18.85 -1.40 0.43
N PHE A 221 -18.68 -1.19 -0.87
CA PHE A 221 -17.40 -1.44 -1.52
C PHE A 221 -16.30 -0.54 -0.96
N LEU A 222 -16.58 0.77 -0.81
CA LEU A 222 -15.62 1.72 -0.25
C LEU A 222 -15.27 1.36 1.21
N ALA A 223 -16.26 0.96 2.01
CA ALA A 223 -16.05 0.48 3.38
C ALA A 223 -15.08 -0.72 3.41
N VAL A 224 -15.34 -1.74 2.57
CA VAL A 224 -14.48 -2.93 2.48
C VAL A 224 -13.08 -2.56 1.98
N ALA A 225 -12.97 -1.74 0.94
CA ALA A 225 -11.67 -1.33 0.41
C ALA A 225 -10.85 -0.53 1.44
N GLY A 226 -11.48 0.38 2.17
CA GLY A 226 -10.83 1.11 3.26
C GLY A 226 -10.45 0.22 4.44
N LEU A 227 -11.26 -0.78 4.78
CA LEU A 227 -10.90 -1.76 5.82
C LEU A 227 -9.73 -2.65 5.38
N VAL A 228 -9.70 -3.07 4.11
CA VAL A 228 -8.59 -3.87 3.55
C VAL A 228 -7.31 -3.05 3.49
N GLY A 229 -7.40 -1.76 3.13
CA GLY A 229 -6.25 -0.86 3.08
C GLY A 229 -5.74 -0.39 4.44
N GLY A 230 -6.62 0.06 5.34
CA GLY A 230 -6.23 0.70 6.62
C GLY A 230 -6.35 -0.19 7.85
N GLY A 231 -7.25 -1.20 7.84
CA GLY A 231 -7.41 -2.13 8.95
C GLY A 231 -6.13 -2.89 9.35
N PRO A 232 -5.25 -3.27 8.40
CA PRO A 232 -3.99 -3.91 8.74
C PRO A 232 -3.06 -3.10 9.65
N THR A 233 -3.14 -1.76 9.69
CA THR A 233 -2.37 -0.95 10.65
C THR A 233 -2.71 -1.33 12.08
N PHE A 234 -4.00 -1.42 12.41
CA PHE A 234 -4.43 -1.85 13.74
C PHE A 234 -3.92 -3.27 14.07
N ILE A 235 -4.05 -4.20 13.12
CA ILE A 235 -3.59 -5.59 13.29
C ILE A 235 -2.08 -5.61 13.51
N GLY A 236 -1.33 -4.86 12.71
CA GLY A 236 0.11 -4.71 12.85
C GLY A 236 0.48 -4.14 14.22
N THR A 237 -0.23 -3.12 14.71
CA THR A 237 0.01 -2.54 16.04
C THR A 237 -0.21 -3.55 17.15
N VAL A 238 -1.28 -4.33 17.08
CA VAL A 238 -1.52 -5.43 18.03
C VAL A 238 -0.35 -6.41 17.96
N VAL A 239 -0.01 -6.94 16.78
CA VAL A 239 1.04 -7.94 16.61
C VAL A 239 2.41 -7.42 17.08
N GLY A 240 2.80 -6.22 16.66
CA GLY A 240 4.07 -5.61 17.01
C GLY A 240 4.19 -5.27 18.49
N SER A 241 3.07 -5.02 19.16
CA SER A 241 3.06 -4.73 20.61
C SER A 241 3.36 -5.96 21.48
N LEU A 242 3.29 -7.16 20.91
CA LEU A 242 3.49 -8.42 21.65
C LEU A 242 4.96 -8.84 21.75
N TRP A 243 5.77 -8.55 20.72
CA TRP A 243 7.22 -8.84 20.72
C TRP A 243 7.97 -7.97 19.69
N THR A 244 9.27 -7.82 19.90
CA THR A 244 10.18 -7.15 18.94
C THR A 244 11.02 -8.19 18.19
N SER A 245 11.22 -8.00 16.88
CA SER A 245 12.03 -8.90 16.04
C SER A 245 12.51 -8.19 14.79
N VAL A 246 13.84 -8.11 14.61
CA VAL A 246 14.48 -7.52 13.42
C VAL A 246 14.06 -8.24 12.16
N PHE A 247 14.18 -9.58 12.16
CA PHE A 247 13.77 -10.42 11.04
C PHE A 247 12.32 -10.13 10.61
N THR A 248 11.39 -10.10 11.58
CA THR A 248 9.97 -9.85 11.30
C THR A 248 9.76 -8.45 10.72
N TYR A 249 10.44 -7.44 11.29
CA TYR A 249 10.39 -6.06 10.81
C TYR A 249 10.88 -5.95 9.36
N VAL A 250 12.07 -6.49 9.07
CA VAL A 250 12.69 -6.48 7.73
C VAL A 250 11.84 -7.26 6.71
N LEU A 251 11.32 -8.42 7.09
CA LEU A 251 10.48 -9.27 6.24
C LEU A 251 9.22 -8.50 5.80
N PHE A 252 8.49 -7.90 6.75
CA PHE A 252 7.24 -7.22 6.45
C PHE A 252 7.41 -5.89 5.74
N LEU A 253 8.46 -5.11 6.06
CA LEU A 253 8.82 -3.92 5.26
C LEU A 253 9.15 -4.28 3.81
N SER A 254 9.91 -5.35 3.61
CA SER A 254 10.29 -5.78 2.26
C SER A 254 9.10 -6.35 1.49
N LEU A 255 8.22 -7.09 2.17
CA LEU A 255 6.95 -7.55 1.61
C LEU A 255 6.06 -6.38 1.20
N ALA A 256 5.93 -5.35 2.05
CA ALA A 256 5.25 -4.10 1.71
C ALA A 256 5.86 -3.46 0.46
N GLY A 257 7.18 -3.29 0.42
CA GLY A 257 7.88 -2.71 -0.73
C GLY A 257 7.59 -3.47 -2.03
N GLY A 258 7.60 -4.81 -2.00
CA GLY A 258 7.27 -5.65 -3.15
C GLY A 258 5.81 -5.51 -3.59
N ALA A 259 4.89 -5.44 -2.63
CA ALA A 259 3.46 -5.27 -2.87
C ALA A 259 3.14 -3.91 -3.51
N ILE A 260 3.69 -2.82 -2.96
CA ILE A 260 3.50 -1.46 -3.49
C ILE A 260 4.15 -1.33 -4.87
N LEU A 261 5.34 -1.90 -5.08
CA LEU A 261 6.00 -1.91 -6.38
C LEU A 261 5.10 -2.52 -7.46
N TYR A 262 4.53 -3.69 -7.20
CA TYR A 262 3.59 -4.34 -8.11
C TYR A 262 2.36 -3.45 -8.41
N VAL A 263 1.74 -2.90 -7.36
CA VAL A 263 0.54 -2.06 -7.49
C VAL A 263 0.84 -0.79 -8.28
N SER A 264 1.98 -0.14 -8.05
CA SER A 264 2.39 1.08 -8.76
C SER A 264 2.55 0.82 -10.26
N MET A 265 3.10 -0.33 -10.66
CA MET A 265 3.19 -0.75 -12.07
C MET A 265 1.80 -0.99 -12.67
N LEU A 266 0.90 -1.62 -11.92
CA LEU A 266 -0.48 -1.87 -12.36
C LEU A 266 -1.23 -0.54 -12.57
N MET A 267 -1.06 0.42 -11.67
CA MET A 267 -1.62 1.77 -11.78
C MET A 267 -1.01 2.56 -12.94
N TYR A 268 0.30 2.41 -13.20
CA TYR A 268 0.96 3.04 -14.35
C TYR A 268 0.36 2.53 -15.66
N ASN A 269 0.21 1.20 -15.80
CA ASN A 269 -0.40 0.58 -16.97
C ASN A 269 -1.86 1.04 -17.17
N SER A 270 -2.62 1.17 -16.08
CA SER A 270 -3.98 1.74 -16.11
C SER A 270 -3.99 3.21 -16.54
N GLY A 271 -3.11 4.03 -15.96
CA GLY A 271 -3.03 5.47 -16.22
C GLY A 271 -2.64 5.78 -17.66
N ARG A 272 -1.75 4.98 -18.26
CA ARG A 272 -1.33 5.10 -19.68
C ARG A 272 -2.48 4.95 -20.67
N LYS A 273 -3.58 4.29 -20.26
CA LYS A 273 -4.80 4.15 -21.08
C LYS A 273 -5.75 5.34 -20.93
N GLN A 274 -5.56 6.19 -19.92
CA GLN A 274 -6.48 7.27 -19.56
C GLN A 274 -5.95 8.67 -19.88
N THR A 275 -4.63 8.86 -19.95
CA THR A 275 -4.03 10.18 -20.19
C THR A 275 -2.69 10.07 -20.93
N THR A 276 -2.10 11.22 -21.28
CA THR A 276 -0.81 11.29 -21.95
C THR A 276 0.35 10.98 -21.00
N ASN A 277 1.47 10.50 -21.55
CA ASN A 277 2.66 10.26 -20.74
C ASN A 277 3.14 11.51 -20.00
N GLN A 278 3.01 12.69 -20.61
CA GLN A 278 3.39 13.95 -19.99
C GLN A 278 2.60 14.19 -18.69
N ILE A 279 1.28 14.01 -18.72
CA ILE A 279 0.45 14.19 -17.52
C ILE A 279 0.78 13.12 -16.47
N LEU A 280 1.05 11.88 -16.87
CA LEU A 280 1.50 10.85 -15.94
C LEU A 280 2.82 11.23 -15.27
N MET A 281 3.84 11.62 -16.03
CA MET A 281 5.15 11.95 -15.46
C MET A 281 5.09 13.18 -14.56
N ILE A 282 4.31 14.21 -14.93
CA ILE A 282 4.09 15.36 -14.06
C ILE A 282 3.38 14.95 -12.77
N GLY A 283 2.29 14.18 -12.86
CA GLY A 283 1.56 13.72 -11.69
C GLY A 283 2.43 12.86 -10.78
N THR A 284 3.18 11.91 -11.34
CA THR A 284 4.11 11.05 -10.60
C THR A 284 5.21 11.86 -9.93
N PHE A 285 5.79 12.84 -10.62
CA PHE A 285 6.77 13.74 -10.01
C PHE A 285 6.18 14.52 -8.84
N VAL A 286 5.01 15.15 -9.03
CA VAL A 286 4.33 15.91 -7.97
C VAL A 286 4.01 15.02 -6.77
N GLY A 287 3.50 13.80 -7.01
CA GLY A 287 3.22 12.84 -5.94
C GLY A 287 4.46 12.39 -5.19
N LEU A 288 5.56 12.10 -5.91
CA LEU A 288 6.85 11.71 -5.31
C LEU A 288 7.41 12.85 -4.45
N SER A 289 7.39 14.08 -4.97
CA SER A 289 7.80 15.27 -4.23
C SER A 289 6.92 15.51 -2.99
N ALA A 290 5.61 15.29 -3.10
CA ALA A 290 4.70 15.40 -1.96
C ALA A 290 5.01 14.35 -0.87
N GLY A 291 5.37 13.12 -1.26
CA GLY A 291 5.82 12.08 -0.34
C GLY A 291 7.03 12.52 0.47
N PHE A 292 8.12 12.90 -0.21
CA PHE A 292 9.33 13.40 0.46
C PHE A 292 9.09 14.66 1.30
N LEU A 293 8.25 15.59 0.84
CA LEU A 293 7.93 16.79 1.60
C LEU A 293 7.16 16.46 2.88
N THR A 294 6.22 15.51 2.80
CA THR A 294 5.46 15.06 3.97
C THR A 294 6.39 14.38 4.98
N ASP A 295 7.26 13.50 4.51
CA ASP A 295 8.29 12.86 5.33
C ASP A 295 9.22 13.87 6.01
N LEU A 296 9.69 14.88 5.27
CA LEU A 296 10.49 15.96 5.83
C LEU A 296 9.74 16.76 6.89
N ILE A 297 8.47 17.10 6.66
CA ILE A 297 7.65 17.83 7.64
C ILE A 297 7.47 17.00 8.91
N VAL A 298 7.22 15.70 8.75
CA VAL A 298 7.08 14.74 9.87
C VAL A 298 8.40 14.68 10.64
N THR A 299 9.54 14.50 9.97
CA THR A 299 10.89 14.50 10.55
C THR A 299 11.18 15.80 11.32
N LEU A 300 10.91 16.97 10.72
CA LEU A 300 11.11 18.27 11.36
C LEU A 300 10.14 18.52 12.54
N GLY A 301 8.96 17.90 12.51
CA GLY A 301 7.99 17.87 13.61
C GLY A 301 8.45 17.04 14.81
N GLY A 302 9.63 16.41 14.71
CA GLY A 302 10.25 15.59 15.74
C GLY A 302 10.15 14.10 15.48
N ALA A 303 9.96 13.69 14.20
CA ALA A 303 9.84 12.30 13.75
C ALA A 303 11.12 11.52 13.56
#